data_AF-A0A370MXQ0-F1
#
_entry.id   AF-A0A370MXQ0-F1
#
_cell.length_a   1.000
_cell.length_b   1.000
_cell.length_c   1.000
_cell.angle_alpha   90.00
_cell.angle_beta   90.00
_cell.angle_gamma   90.00
#
_symmetry.space_group_name_H-M   'P 1'
#
loop_
_entity.id
_entity.type
_entity.pdbx_description
1 polymer ?
#
loop_
_entity_poly.entity_id
_entity_poly.type
_entity_poly.pdbx_seq_one_letter_code
_entity_poly.pdbx_strand_id
1 'polypeptide(L)'
;MGAPAGSIDLAGRLTTRLQRPAAPRVCDARARISAWRTHNNESRPHSALDWATPTEFARRYGLQAAGLRRGNELQRLHVRRPEPTGRMVL
;
A
#
# COMPACT_ATOMS: atom_id res chain seq x y z
N MET A 1 34.49 32.63 -34.04
CA MET A 1 34.33 32.10 -32.67
C MET A 1 32.85 31.90 -32.42
N GLY A 2 32.43 30.66 -32.17
CA GLY A 2 31.03 30.23 -32.14
C GLY A 2 30.24 30.72 -30.92
N ALA A 3 28.92 30.78 -31.09
CA ALA A 3 27.94 31.27 -30.12
C ALA A 3 28.08 30.65 -28.71
N PRO A 4 27.84 31.41 -27.63
CA PRO A 4 27.86 30.85 -26.29
C PRO A 4 26.68 29.89 -26.08
N ALA A 5 27.04 28.72 -25.56
CA ALA A 5 26.15 27.63 -25.23
C ALA A 5 25.01 28.05 -24.29
N GLY A 6 23.86 27.40 -24.53
CA GLY A 6 22.62 27.43 -23.75
C GLY A 6 22.71 28.03 -22.35
N SER A 7 22.07 29.19 -22.20
CA SER A 7 21.50 29.65 -20.94
C SER A 7 20.48 28.60 -20.48
N ILE A 8 20.93 27.69 -19.63
CA ILE A 8 20.06 26.83 -18.84
C ILE A 8 19.86 27.60 -17.54
N ASP A 9 18.72 28.26 -17.43
CA ASP A 9 18.32 28.91 -16.20
C ASP A 9 18.21 27.82 -15.12
N LEU A 10 19.15 27.84 -14.16
CA LEU A 10 19.29 26.80 -13.11
C LEU A 10 18.02 26.72 -12.23
N ALA A 11 17.18 27.75 -12.27
CA ALA A 11 15.89 27.81 -11.60
C ALA A 11 14.79 26.95 -12.27
N GLY A 12 14.90 26.62 -13.57
CA GLY A 12 13.83 25.96 -14.33
C GLY A 12 13.85 24.42 -14.32
N ARG A 13 14.97 23.78 -13.92
CA ARG A 13 15.18 22.33 -14.10
C ARG A 13 14.97 21.47 -12.86
N LEU A 14 14.41 21.99 -11.78
CA LEU A 14 14.23 21.22 -10.54
C LEU A 14 12.79 21.02 -10.08
N THR A 15 11.79 21.66 -10.68
CA THR A 15 10.39 21.52 -10.22
C THR A 15 9.62 20.37 -10.87
N THR A 16 10.09 19.81 -11.99
CA THR A 16 9.42 18.68 -12.65
C THR A 16 9.59 17.35 -11.92
N ARG A 17 10.50 17.27 -10.93
CA ARG A 17 10.78 16.02 -10.21
C ARG A 17 9.88 15.94 -8.97
N LEU A 18 8.82 15.13 -9.09
CA LEU A 18 7.93 14.67 -8.02
C LEU A 18 6.77 15.61 -7.66
N GLN A 19 5.90 15.92 -8.63
CA GLN A 19 4.51 16.20 -8.28
C GLN A 19 3.88 14.90 -7.76
N ARG A 20 4.11 14.57 -6.47
CA ARG A 20 3.47 13.40 -5.84
C ARG A 20 1.98 13.72 -5.75
N PRO A 21 1.09 12.95 -6.42
CA PRO A 21 -0.34 13.18 -6.28
C PRO A 21 -0.71 13.05 -4.80
N ALA A 22 -1.64 13.91 -4.35
CA ALA A 22 -2.16 13.83 -3.00
C ALA A 22 -2.62 12.39 -2.72
N ALA A 23 -2.31 11.89 -1.52
CA ALA A 23 -2.75 10.57 -1.11
C ALA A 23 -4.29 10.50 -1.19
N PRO A 24 -4.88 9.37 -1.64
CA PRO A 24 -6.33 9.25 -1.76
C PRO A 24 -6.99 9.53 -0.42
N ARG A 25 -8.19 10.15 -0.45
CA ARG A 25 -9.01 10.28 0.76
C ARG A 25 -9.26 8.90 1.35
N VAL A 26 -9.41 8.82 2.67
CA VAL A 26 -9.56 7.53 3.38
C VAL A 26 -10.74 6.70 2.81
N CYS A 27 -11.84 7.35 2.44
CA CYS A 27 -12.97 6.69 1.80
C CYS A 27 -12.59 6.03 0.46
N ASP A 28 -11.86 6.75 -0.39
CA ASP A 28 -11.39 6.22 -1.68
C ASP A 28 -10.39 5.08 -1.50
N ALA A 29 -9.51 5.19 -0.51
CA ALA A 29 -8.55 4.13 -0.19
C ALA A 29 -9.25 2.84 0.23
N ARG A 30 -10.26 2.93 1.11
CA ARG A 30 -11.05 1.76 1.54
C ARG A 30 -11.82 1.13 0.38
N ALA A 31 -12.44 1.94 -0.46
CA ALA A 31 -13.15 1.47 -1.65
C ALA A 31 -12.21 0.72 -2.60
N ARG A 32 -11.01 1.26 -2.85
CA ARG A 32 -9.98 0.62 -3.69
C ARG A 32 -9.51 -0.70 -3.11
N ILE A 33 -9.26 -0.78 -1.81
CA ILE A 33 -8.86 -2.04 -1.16
C ILE A 33 -9.98 -3.07 -1.25
N SER A 34 -11.23 -2.67 -1.05
CA SER A 34 -12.38 -3.56 -1.16
C SER A 34 -12.52 -4.12 -2.57
N ALA A 35 -12.49 -3.25 -3.59
CA ALA A 35 -12.55 -3.64 -4.99
C ALA A 35 -11.39 -4.58 -5.37
N TRP A 36 -10.18 -4.28 -4.91
CA TRP A 36 -9.01 -5.12 -5.17
C TRP A 36 -9.14 -6.51 -4.54
N ARG A 37 -9.67 -6.62 -3.31
CA ARG A 37 -9.89 -7.91 -2.65
C ARG A 37 -10.89 -8.78 -3.39
N THR A 38 -12.03 -8.23 -3.79
CA THR A 38 -13.03 -8.95 -4.58
C THR A 38 -12.41 -9.42 -5.89
N HIS A 39 -11.76 -8.54 -6.64
CA HIS A 39 -11.19 -8.90 -7.93
C HIS A 39 -10.11 -10.00 -7.83
N ASN A 40 -9.19 -9.88 -6.87
CA ASN A 40 -8.12 -10.88 -6.72
C ASN A 40 -8.63 -12.22 -6.16
N ASN A 41 -9.56 -12.20 -5.22
CA ASN A 41 -9.99 -13.43 -4.56
C ASN A 41 -11.09 -14.18 -5.34
N GLU A 42 -11.91 -13.47 -6.10
CA GLU A 42 -13.14 -14.00 -6.69
C GLU A 42 -13.13 -14.03 -8.22
N SER A 43 -12.34 -13.19 -8.88
CA SER A 43 -12.40 -13.06 -10.35
C SER A 43 -11.10 -13.42 -11.06
N ARG A 44 -9.95 -13.29 -10.39
CA ARG A 44 -8.66 -13.57 -11.03
C ARG A 44 -8.27 -15.05 -10.93
N PRO A 45 -8.04 -15.73 -12.05
CA PRO A 45 -7.42 -17.04 -12.05
C PRO A 45 -5.93 -16.92 -11.72
N HIS A 46 -5.41 -17.87 -10.94
CA HIS A 46 -4.00 -17.90 -10.53
C HIS A 46 -3.34 -19.17 -11.04
N SER A 47 -2.19 -19.04 -11.72
CA SER A 47 -1.46 -20.19 -12.27
C SER A 47 -1.01 -21.19 -11.20
N ALA A 48 -0.70 -20.72 -9.99
CA ALA A 48 -0.37 -21.57 -8.85
C ALA A 48 -1.56 -22.38 -8.31
N LEU A 49 -2.79 -22.05 -8.72
CA LEU A 49 -4.02 -22.73 -8.32
C LEU A 49 -4.66 -23.46 -9.52
N ASP A 50 -3.86 -23.91 -10.48
CA ASP A 50 -4.33 -24.53 -11.74
C ASP A 50 -5.31 -23.64 -12.52
N TRP A 51 -5.05 -22.33 -12.52
CA TRP A 51 -5.92 -21.31 -13.12
C TRP A 51 -7.30 -21.18 -12.46
N ALA A 52 -7.51 -21.73 -11.26
CA ALA A 52 -8.68 -21.42 -10.45
C ALA A 52 -8.54 -20.08 -9.72
N THR A 53 -9.67 -19.50 -9.32
CA THR A 53 -9.70 -18.39 -8.37
C THR A 53 -9.41 -18.89 -6.96
N PRO A 54 -8.88 -18.04 -6.05
CA PRO A 54 -8.69 -18.42 -4.65
C PRO A 54 -9.97 -18.90 -3.97
N THR A 55 -11.12 -18.31 -4.32
CA THR A 55 -12.44 -18.73 -3.80
C THR A 55 -12.85 -20.12 -4.28
N GLU A 56 -12.66 -20.44 -5.56
CA GLU A 56 -12.95 -21.78 -6.09
C GLU A 56 -12.02 -22.84 -5.50
N PHE A 57 -10.73 -22.51 -5.38
CA PHE A 57 -9.76 -23.38 -4.72
C PHE A 57 -10.18 -23.64 -3.27
N ALA A 58 -10.49 -22.59 -2.50
CA ALA A 58 -10.96 -22.72 -1.13
C ALA A 58 -12.20 -23.62 -1.00
N ARG A 59 -13.19 -23.45 -1.90
CA ARG A 59 -14.39 -24.30 -1.96
C ARG A 59 -14.05 -25.76 -2.26
N ARG A 60 -13.13 -26.02 -3.21
CA ARG A 60 -12.70 -27.37 -3.62
C ARG A 60 -12.10 -28.15 -2.43
N TYR A 61 -11.38 -27.46 -1.54
CA TYR A 61 -10.68 -28.08 -0.42
C TYR A 61 -11.34 -27.82 0.94
N GLY A 62 -12.56 -27.27 0.98
CA GLY A 62 -13.27 -26.96 2.23
C GLY A 62 -12.57 -25.93 3.12
N LEU A 63 -11.64 -25.14 2.56
CA LEU A 63 -10.95 -24.09 3.27
C LEU A 63 -11.90 -22.90 3.40
N GLN A 64 -12.35 -22.59 4.61
CA GLN A 64 -13.01 -21.31 4.83
C GLN A 64 -11.95 -20.23 4.91
N ALA A 65 -12.15 -19.12 4.19
CA ALA A 65 -11.40 -17.90 4.47
C ALA A 65 -11.56 -17.64 5.97
N ALA A 66 -10.44 -17.56 6.71
CA ALA A 66 -10.47 -17.34 8.15
C ALA A 66 -11.14 -16.00 8.43
N GLY A 67 -12.47 -16.03 8.54
CA GLY A 67 -13.30 -14.86 8.74
C GLY A 67 -12.95 -14.30 10.09
N LEU A 68 -12.30 -13.13 10.08
CA LEU A 68 -12.29 -12.10 11.12
C LEU A 68 -12.63 -12.57 12.56
N ARG A 69 -11.99 -13.63 13.07
CA ARG A 69 -11.99 -14.01 14.49
C ARG A 69 -10.62 -13.83 15.14
N ARG A 70 -9.55 -13.67 14.33
CA ARG A 70 -8.19 -13.29 14.78
C ARG A 70 -7.88 -11.79 14.68
N GLY A 71 -8.83 -10.97 14.24
CA GLY A 71 -8.60 -9.53 13.97
C GLY A 71 -8.28 -8.68 15.20
N ASN A 72 -8.57 -9.17 16.41
CA ASN A 72 -8.52 -8.36 17.64
C ASN A 72 -7.25 -8.61 18.48
N GLU A 73 -6.41 -9.58 18.12
CA GLU A 73 -5.20 -9.91 18.87
C GLU A 73 -3.97 -9.16 18.32
N LEU A 74 -3.90 -9.00 16.99
CA LEU A 74 -2.83 -8.22 16.35
C LEU A 74 -2.96 -6.71 16.55
N GLN A 75 -4.16 -6.21 16.87
CA GLN A 75 -4.37 -4.81 17.25
C GLN A 75 -3.96 -4.52 18.70
N ARG A 76 -3.88 -5.53 19.56
CA ARG A 76 -3.53 -5.38 20.99
C ARG A 76 -2.01 -5.29 21.24
N LEU A 77 -1.20 -5.68 20.26
CA LEU A 77 0.26 -5.65 20.33
C LEU A 77 0.90 -4.35 19.82
N HIS A 78 0.11 -3.41 19.28
CA HIS A 78 0.64 -2.18 18.69
C HIS A 78 0.01 -0.92 19.32
N VAL A 79 0.51 -0.54 20.50
CA VAL A 79 0.87 0.84 20.94
C VAL A 79 1.35 0.76 22.40
N ARG A 80 2.65 0.58 22.58
CA ARG A 80 3.39 1.09 23.74
C ARG A 80 4.57 1.86 23.16
N ARG A 81 4.40 3.18 23.03
CA ARG A 81 5.51 4.09 22.72
C ARG A 81 6.50 3.99 23.88
N PRO A 82 7.78 3.64 23.67
CA PRO A 82 8.75 3.81 24.73
C PRO A 82 8.92 5.32 24.98
N GLU A 83 8.74 5.72 26.23
CA GLU A 83 9.02 7.07 26.70
C GLU A 83 10.46 7.46 26.32
N PRO A 84 10.71 8.68 25.82
CA PRO A 84 12.08 9.14 25.59
C PRO A 84 12.73 9.37 26.95
N THR A 85 13.50 8.39 27.45
CA THR A 85 14.41 8.59 28.57
C THR A 85 15.52 9.52 28.12
N GLY A 86 15.30 10.81 28.33
CA GLY A 86 16.23 11.88 27.95
C GLY A 86 16.01 13.10 28.82
N ARG A 87 16.11 12.95 30.14
CA ARG A 87 16.24 14.10 31.06
C ARG A 87 17.72 14.39 31.25
N MET A 88 18.28 15.21 30.35
CA MET A 88 19.49 15.97 30.68
C MET A 88 19.08 17.04 31.68
N VAL A 89 19.57 16.92 32.91
CA VAL A 89 19.56 18.02 33.88
C VAL A 89 20.83 18.82 33.62
N LEU A 90 20.65 20.15 33.48
CA LEU A 90 21.68 21.17 33.31
C LEU A 90 22.76 21.12 34.41
#